data_AF-A0A949NXV1-F1
#
_entry.id   AF-A0A949NXV1-F1
#
_cell.length_a   1.000
_cell.length_b   1.000
_cell.length_c   1.000
_cell.angle_alpha   90.00
_cell.angle_beta   90.00
_cell.angle_gamma   90.00
#
_symmetry.space_group_name_H-M   'P 1'
#
loop_
_entity.id
_entity.type
_entity.pdbx_description
1 polymer ?
#
loop_
_entity_poly.entity_id
_entity_poly.type
_entity_poly.pdbx_seq_one_letter_code
_entity_poly.pdbx_strand_id
1 'polypeptide(L)'
;MQEKLYNRWLVVVGGLIVQFCLGALYTWSVFQKPIQEIFGWSTTQVSLAFSINLAFIPVLMIFAGRLLPKYGPTKMVIAGATVLSCGLLIASRTSSLAMLY
;
A
#
# COMPACT_ATOMS: atom_id res chain seq x y z
N MET A 1 -21.06 17.62 -25.82
CA MET A 1 -20.67 16.82 -24.63
C MET A 1 -19.97 17.78 -23.68
N GLN A 2 -20.63 18.18 -22.60
CA GLN A 2 -20.13 19.19 -21.67
C GLN A 2 -18.83 18.69 -21.00
N GLU A 3 -17.68 19.29 -21.29
CA GLU A 3 -16.49 19.11 -20.47
C GLU A 3 -16.78 19.76 -19.11
N LYS A 4 -17.08 18.93 -18.10
CA LYS A 4 -16.99 19.37 -16.71
C LYS A 4 -15.53 19.77 -16.47
N LEU A 5 -15.27 21.06 -16.33
CA LEU A 5 -14.03 21.62 -15.78
C LEU A 5 -13.91 21.13 -14.33
N TYR A 6 -13.51 19.87 -14.16
CA TYR A 6 -13.06 19.36 -12.88
C TYR A 6 -11.83 20.19 -12.51
N ASN A 7 -11.87 20.85 -11.35
CA ASN A 7 -10.82 21.76 -10.92
C ASN A 7 -9.49 21.01 -10.93
N ARG A 8 -8.61 21.28 -11.92
CA ARG A 8 -7.41 20.47 -12.21
C ARG A 8 -6.51 20.30 -10.98
N TRP A 9 -6.54 21.29 -10.10
CA TRP A 9 -5.90 21.28 -8.79
C TRP A 9 -6.33 20.14 -7.87
N LEU A 10 -7.59 19.71 -7.91
CA LEU A 10 -8.06 18.57 -7.11
C LEU A 10 -7.41 17.25 -7.55
N VAL A 11 -7.12 17.09 -8.84
CA VAL A 11 -6.39 15.90 -9.34
C VAL A 11 -4.95 15.93 -8.86
N VAL A 12 -4.31 17.11 -8.87
CA VAL A 12 -2.94 17.30 -8.36
C VAL A 12 -2.85 16.99 -6.87
N VAL A 13 -3.76 17.55 -6.06
CA VAL A 13 -3.82 17.28 -4.62
C VAL A 13 -4.10 15.80 -4.35
N GLY A 14 -5.00 15.18 -5.11
CA GLY A 14 -5.26 13.74 -5.02
C GLY A 14 -4.02 12.89 -5.32
N GLY A 15 -3.29 13.22 -6.38
CA GLY A 15 -2.03 12.53 -6.72
C GLY A 15 -0.95 12.71 -5.64
N LEU A 16 -0.87 13.90 -5.05
CA LEU A 16 0.06 14.21 -3.97
C LEU A 16 -0.25 13.40 -2.70
N ILE A 17 -1.52 13.25 -2.33
CA ILE A 17 -1.95 12.39 -1.22
C ILE A 17 -1.59 10.92 -1.49
N VAL A 18 -1.82 10.42 -2.70
CA VAL A 18 -1.45 9.04 -3.07
C VAL A 18 0.07 8.82 -2.97
N GLN A 19 0.89 9.79 -3.39
CA GLN A 19 2.34 9.73 -3.23
C GLN A 19 2.77 9.69 -1.75
N PHE A 20 2.10 10.44 -0.87
CA PHE A 20 2.35 10.32 0.57
C PHE A 20 2.00 8.93 1.11
N CYS A 21 0.94 8.29 0.61
CA CYS A 21 0.60 6.91 0.98
C CYS A 21 1.67 5.91 0.52
N LEU A 22 2.31 6.11 -0.65
CA LEU A 22 3.47 5.30 -1.05
C LEU A 22 4.64 5.47 -0.07
N GLY A 23 4.79 6.65 0.55
CA GLY A 23 5.71 6.89 1.65
C GLY A 23 5.54 5.91 2.82
N ALA A 24 4.31 5.44 3.08
CA ALA A 24 4.05 4.47 4.14
C ALA A 24 4.80 3.14 3.94
N LEU A 25 5.03 2.72 2.69
CA LEU A 25 5.83 1.52 2.39
C LEU A 25 7.29 1.67 2.86
N TYR A 26 7.86 2.86 2.80
CA TYR A 26 9.21 3.12 3.30
C TYR A 26 9.30 3.08 4.83
N THR A 27 8.17 3.24 5.52
CA THR A 27 8.12 3.17 6.99
C THR A 27 8.46 1.76 7.47
N TRP A 28 8.28 0.73 6.63
CA TRP A 28 8.74 -0.63 6.90
C TRP A 28 10.23 -0.69 7.28
N SER A 29 11.09 0.05 6.57
CA SER A 29 12.53 0.05 6.84
C SER A 29 12.87 0.62 8.22
N VAL A 30 12.06 1.56 8.72
CA VAL A 30 12.20 2.13 10.07
C VAL A 30 11.71 1.15 11.14
N PHE A 31 10.58 0.46 10.88
CA PHE A 31 10.00 -0.49 11.82
C PHE A 31 10.69 -1.86 11.84
N GLN A 32 11.51 -2.17 10.85
CA GLN A 32 12.21 -3.45 10.78
C GLN A 32 13.07 -3.73 12.03
N LYS A 33 13.85 -2.75 12.49
CA LYS A 33 14.67 -2.90 13.71
C LYS A 33 13.85 -3.12 14.98
N PRO A 34 12.86 -2.28 15.34
CA PRO A 34 12.06 -2.51 16.54
C PRO A 34 11.23 -3.79 16.47
N ILE A 35 10.76 -4.23 15.29
CA ILE A 35 10.08 -5.52 15.14
C ILE A 35 11.05 -6.68 15.47
N GLN A 36 12.29 -6.61 15.00
CA GLN A 36 13.30 -7.63 15.33
C GLN A 36 13.61 -7.66 16.83
N GLU A 37 13.73 -6.51 17.47
CA GLU A 37 14.01 -6.41 18.91
C GLU A 37 12.86 -6.90 19.79
N ILE A 38 11.60 -6.60 19.42
CA ILE A 38 10.41 -7.00 20.19
C ILE A 38 10.11 -8.49 20.03
N PHE A 39 10.21 -9.03 18.81
CA PHE A 39 9.82 -10.41 18.52
C PHE A 39 11.00 -11.39 18.49
N GLY A 40 12.25 -10.91 18.53
CA GLY A 40 13.44 -11.75 18.43
C GLY A 40 13.63 -12.44 17.08
N TRP A 41 12.91 -11.99 16.04
CA TRP A 41 12.93 -12.60 14.71
C TRP A 41 14.19 -12.24 13.92
N SER A 42 14.66 -13.17 13.09
CA SER A 42 15.86 -12.92 12.30
C SER A 42 15.62 -11.88 11.21
N THR A 43 16.68 -11.16 10.80
CA THR A 43 16.61 -10.19 9.70
C THR A 43 16.04 -10.82 8.43
N THR A 44 16.36 -12.07 8.15
CA THR A 44 15.86 -12.80 6.99
C THR A 44 14.35 -13.03 7.06
N GLN A 45 13.81 -13.39 8.23
CA GLN A 45 12.37 -13.63 8.40
C GLN A 45 11.54 -12.35 8.21
N VAL A 46 12.01 -11.23 8.78
CA VAL A 46 11.33 -9.93 8.62
C VAL A 46 11.48 -9.42 7.18
N SER A 47 12.65 -9.55 6.57
CA SER A 47 12.87 -9.14 5.17
C SER A 47 12.11 -9.99 4.15
N LEU A 48 11.78 -11.25 4.47
CA LEU A 48 10.95 -12.08 3.61
C LEU A 48 9.53 -11.52 3.48
N ALA A 49 8.94 -10.99 4.55
CA ALA A 49 7.61 -10.37 4.50
C ALA A 49 7.57 -9.15 3.59
N PHE A 50 8.65 -8.35 3.62
CA PHE A 50 8.82 -7.23 2.70
C PHE A 50 9.02 -7.68 1.25
N SER A 51 9.84 -8.71 1.05
CA SER A 51 10.09 -9.29 -0.28
C SER A 51 8.81 -9.82 -0.92
N ILE A 52 7.95 -10.46 -0.12
CA ILE A 52 6.63 -10.94 -0.55
C ILE A 52 5.77 -9.74 -0.96
N ASN A 53 5.68 -8.69 -0.14
CA ASN A 53 4.96 -7.46 -0.50
C ASN A 53 5.46 -6.87 -1.83
N LEU A 54 6.78 -6.75 -2.01
CA LEU A 54 7.40 -6.29 -3.25
C LEU A 54 7.07 -7.17 -4.46
N ALA A 55 6.96 -8.49 -4.27
CA ALA A 55 6.58 -9.42 -5.32
C ALA A 55 5.08 -9.29 -5.71
N PHE A 56 4.21 -8.97 -4.76
CA PHE A 56 2.78 -8.78 -5.00
C PHE A 56 2.45 -7.43 -5.68
N ILE A 57 3.24 -6.37 -5.46
CA ILE A 57 3.04 -5.05 -6.09
C ILE A 57 2.88 -5.14 -7.62
N PRO A 58 3.81 -5.74 -8.39
CA PRO A 58 3.69 -5.79 -9.85
C PRO A 58 2.49 -6.63 -10.32
N VAL A 59 2.17 -7.71 -9.59
CA VAL A 59 0.98 -8.52 -9.89
C VAL A 59 -0.27 -7.66 -9.76
N LEU A 60 -0.43 -6.96 -8.64
CA LEU A 60 -1.56 -6.05 -8.40
C LEU A 60 -1.58 -4.90 -9.40
N MET A 61 -0.42 -4.38 -9.83
CA MET A 61 -0.31 -3.32 -10.82
C MET A 61 -0.86 -3.75 -12.19
N ILE A 62 -0.63 -4.99 -12.61
CA ILE A 62 -1.19 -5.55 -13.84
C ILE A 62 -2.72 -5.58 -13.78
N PHE A 63 -3.28 -6.05 -12.65
CA PHE A 63 -4.74 -6.07 -12.46
C PHE A 63 -5.31 -4.65 -12.39
N ALA A 64 -4.69 -3.75 -11.63
CA ALA A 64 -5.10 -2.36 -11.50
C ALA A 64 -5.09 -1.65 -12.87
N GLY A 65 -4.05 -1.86 -13.69
CA GLY A 65 -3.95 -1.29 -15.04
C GLY A 65 -5.07 -1.75 -15.98
N ARG A 66 -5.52 -3.01 -15.86
CA ARG A 66 -6.67 -3.53 -16.65
C ARG A 66 -8.02 -3.01 -16.14
N LEU A 67 -8.15 -2.79 -14.84
CA LEU A 67 -9.39 -2.33 -14.22
C LEU A 67 -9.56 -0.80 -14.29
N LEU A 68 -8.46 -0.06 -14.47
CA LEU A 68 -8.45 1.40 -14.53
C LEU A 68 -9.36 1.99 -15.63
N PRO A 69 -9.37 1.48 -16.88
CA PRO A 69 -10.25 1.98 -17.93
C PRO A 69 -11.73 1.69 -17.67
N LYS A 70 -12.02 0.61 -16.92
CA LYS A 70 -13.38 0.13 -16.66
C LYS A 70 -14.06 0.84 -15.48
N TYR A 71 -13.33 1.11 -14.40
CA TYR A 71 -13.89 1.67 -13.17
C TYR A 71 -13.46 3.12 -12.90
N GLY A 72 -12.49 3.63 -13.65
CA GLY A 72 -11.95 4.98 -13.50
C GLY A 72 -10.99 5.13 -12.30
N PRO A 73 -10.19 6.22 -12.30
CA PRO A 73 -9.10 6.40 -11.34
C PRO A 73 -9.56 6.55 -9.89
N THR A 74 -10.64 7.31 -9.64
CA THR A 74 -11.08 7.60 -8.26
C THR A 74 -11.52 6.34 -7.51
N LYS A 75 -12.27 5.44 -8.16
CA LYS A 75 -12.74 4.20 -7.53
C LYS A 75 -11.58 3.25 -7.24
N MET A 76 -10.57 3.21 -8.13
CA MET A 76 -9.36 2.42 -7.94
C MET A 76 -8.53 2.93 -6.75
N VAL A 77 -8.37 4.25 -6.62
CA VAL A 77 -7.65 4.86 -5.47
C VAL A 77 -8.37 4.57 -4.16
N ILE A 78 -9.69 4.70 -4.11
CA ILE A 78 -10.47 4.39 -2.90
C ILE A 78 -10.34 2.90 -2.54
N ALA A 79 -10.48 1.99 -3.50
CA ALA A 79 -10.31 0.57 -3.26
C ALA A 79 -8.91 0.24 -2.71
N GLY A 80 -7.86 0.79 -3.32
CA GLY A 80 -6.49 0.62 -2.85
C GLY A 80 -6.25 1.19 -1.45
N ALA A 81 -6.78 2.38 -1.16
CA ALA A 81 -6.68 3.01 0.16
C ALA A 81 -7.38 2.20 1.25
N THR A 82 -8.56 1.63 0.95
CA THR A 82 -9.29 0.76 1.87
C THR A 82 -8.51 -0.53 2.14
N VAL A 83 -7.98 -1.18 1.10
CA VAL A 83 -7.17 -2.40 1.25
C VAL A 83 -5.91 -2.12 2.07
N LEU A 84 -5.20 -1.03 1.78
CA LEU A 84 -4.01 -0.61 2.54
C LEU A 84 -4.34 -0.34 4.01
N SER A 85 -5.42 0.41 4.28
CA SER A 85 -5.84 0.74 5.65
C SER A 85 -6.23 -0.52 6.43
N CYS A 86 -7.00 -1.41 5.82
CA CYS A 86 -7.34 -2.70 6.43
C CYS A 86 -6.09 -3.55 6.68
N GLY A 87 -5.16 -3.62 5.72
CA GLY A 87 -3.91 -4.34 5.86
C GLY A 87 -3.05 -3.82 7.03
N LEU A 88 -2.94 -2.49 7.17
CA LEU A 88 -2.22 -1.87 8.28
C LEU A 88 -2.90 -2.13 9.64
N LEU A 89 -4.23 -2.11 9.70
CA LEU A 89 -4.97 -2.44 10.93
C LEU A 89 -4.78 -3.89 11.35
N ILE A 90 -4.75 -4.82 10.38
CA ILE A 90 -4.45 -6.22 10.63
C ILE A 90 -3.00 -6.37 11.09
N ALA A 91 -2.05 -5.74 10.40
CA ALA A 91 -0.64 -5.73 10.76
C ALA A 91 -0.39 -5.16 12.16
N SER A 92 -1.17 -4.15 12.58
CA SER A 92 -1.11 -3.60 13.93
C SER A 92 -1.50 -4.59 15.02
N ARG A 93 -2.24 -5.66 14.68
CA ARG A 93 -2.65 -6.73 15.60
C ARG A 93 -1.80 -7.99 15.43
N THR A 94 -0.75 -7.94 14.61
CA THR A 94 0.11 -9.08 14.34
C THR A 94 0.82 -9.54 15.60
N SER A 95 0.49 -10.77 16.00
CA SER A 95 1.09 -11.46 17.15
C SER A 95 1.98 -12.64 16.73
N SER A 96 2.09 -12.93 15.42
CA SER A 96 2.82 -14.08 14.89
C SER A 96 3.46 -13.80 13.51
N LEU A 97 4.56 -14.51 13.22
CA LEU A 97 5.32 -14.37 11.97
C LEU A 97 4.46 -14.67 10.72
N ALA A 98 3.52 -15.61 10.83
CA ALA A 98 2.62 -16.00 9.74
C ALA A 98 1.57 -14.93 9.39
N MET A 99 1.24 -14.04 10.33
CA MET A 99 0.33 -12.91 10.10
C MET A 99 1.08 -11.66 9.60
N LEU A 100 2.42 -11.68 9.65
CA LEU A 100 3.28 -10.65 9.07
C LEU A 100 3.51 -10.86 7.56
N TYR A 101 3.46 -12.11 7.10
CA TYR A 101 3.54 -12.50 5.69
C TYR A 101 2.22 -12.24 4.95
#